data_AF-A0A1G2ZX06-F1
#
_entry.id   AF-A0A1G2ZX06-F1
#
_cell.length_a   1.000
_cell.length_b   1.000
_cell.length_c   1.000
_cell.angle_alpha   90.00
_cell.angle_beta   90.00
_cell.angle_gamma   90.00
#
_symmetry.space_group_name_H-M   'P 1'
#
loop_
_entity.id
_entity.type
_entity.pdbx_description
1 polymer ?
#
loop_
_entity_poly.entity_id
_entity_poly.type
_entity_poly.pdbx_seq_one_letter_code
_entity_poly.pdbx_strand_id
1 'polypeptide(L)' 'MAKKKAKGKTVKGTWSKSEVTLLKKLFPKNPTARIAAQLGRSTDTVKKKASRMGLRKSKKYMKTLGRT' A
#
# COMPACT_ATOMS: atom_id res chain seq x y z
N MET A 1 -11.57 -5.53 -19.37
CA MET A 1 -10.50 -6.37 -18.79
C MET A 1 -10.25 -5.99 -17.32
N ALA A 2 -11.03 -6.53 -16.37
CA ALA A 2 -10.82 -6.30 -14.94
C ALA A 2 -10.31 -7.59 -14.30
N LYS A 3 -9.01 -7.67 -13.99
CA LYS A 3 -8.40 -8.82 -13.29
C LYS A 3 -8.98 -8.90 -11.86
N LYS A 4 -10.07 -9.64 -11.71
CA LYS A 4 -10.66 -10.05 -10.43
C LYS A 4 -9.72 -11.10 -9.81
N LYS A 5 -8.66 -10.68 -9.12
CA LYS A 5 -7.78 -11.60 -8.39
C LYS A 5 -8.56 -12.17 -7.19
N ALA A 6 -8.68 -13.50 -7.20
CA ALA A 6 -9.34 -14.31 -6.19
C ALA A 6 -8.94 -13.92 -4.76
N LYS A 7 -9.90 -14.00 -3.82
CA LYS A 7 -9.67 -13.89 -2.38
C LYS A 7 -8.85 -15.10 -1.88
N GLY A 8 -7.59 -15.19 -2.28
CA GLY A 8 -6.61 -16.15 -1.76
C GLY A 8 -5.98 -15.60 -0.47
N LYS A 9 -5.70 -16.49 0.50
CA LYS A 9 -5.04 -16.20 1.79
C LYS A 9 -4.12 -14.98 1.72
N THR A 10 -4.47 -13.91 2.45
CA THR A 10 -3.60 -12.74 2.61
C THR A 10 -2.27 -13.20 3.18
N VAL A 11 -1.15 -12.78 2.59
CA VAL A 11 0.19 -13.14 3.09
C VAL A 11 0.35 -12.63 4.52
N LYS A 12 0.27 -13.54 5.50
CA LYS A 12 0.56 -13.30 6.92
C LYS A 12 2.03 -13.67 7.15
N GLY A 13 2.90 -12.69 7.44
CA GLY A 13 4.32 -12.97 7.68
C GLY A 13 5.26 -11.78 7.45
N THR A 14 6.56 -12.10 7.48
CA THR A 14 7.69 -11.17 7.35
C THR A 14 7.64 -10.39 6.03
N TRP A 15 7.92 -9.10 6.10
CA TRP A 15 8.03 -8.24 4.93
C TRP A 15 9.36 -8.50 4.22
N SER A 16 9.30 -8.91 2.95
CA SER A 16 10.51 -9.01 2.14
C SER A 16 11.06 -7.63 1.79
N LYS A 17 12.37 -7.54 1.55
CA LYS A 17 13.03 -6.29 1.12
C LYS A 17 12.36 -5.71 -0.14
N SER A 18 12.01 -6.55 -1.10
CA SER A 18 11.33 -6.16 -2.34
C SER A 18 9.96 -5.51 -2.08
N GLU A 19 9.16 -6.08 -1.18
CA GLU A 19 7.84 -5.51 -0.82
C GLU A 19 7.97 -4.18 -0.09
N VAL A 20 8.99 -4.04 0.78
CA VAL A 20 9.26 -2.78 1.48
C VAL A 20 9.66 -1.70 0.49
N THR A 21 10.57 -2.00 -0.45
CA THR A 21 10.99 -1.08 -1.50
C THR A 21 9.80 -0.66 -2.38
N LEU A 22 8.95 -1.61 -2.75
CA LEU A 22 7.75 -1.33 -3.53
C LEU A 22 6.76 -0.45 -2.75
N LEU A 23 6.54 -0.75 -1.48
CA LEU A 23 5.69 0.06 -0.60
C LEU A 23 6.21 1.51 -0.51
N LYS A 24 7.52 1.71 -0.29
CA LYS A 24 8.14 3.04 -0.24
C LYS A 24 7.92 3.83 -1.54
N LYS A 25 8.10 3.18 -2.69
CA LYS A 25 7.95 3.82 -4.01
C LYS A 25 6.50 4.18 -4.34
N LEU A 26 5.55 3.31 -4.00
CA LEU A 26 4.15 3.47 -4.38
C LEU A 26 3.33 4.27 -3.37
N PHE A 27 3.66 4.21 -2.08
CA PHE A 27 2.87 4.81 -1.00
C PHE A 27 2.59 6.30 -1.18
N PRO A 28 3.55 7.16 -1.59
CA PRO A 28 3.31 8.59 -1.70
C PRO A 28 2.32 8.99 -2.80
N LYS A 29 2.20 8.17 -3.86
CA LYS A 29 1.45 8.50 -5.09
C LYS A 29 0.15 7.71 -5.27
N ASN A 30 -0.01 6.60 -4.55
CA ASN A 30 -1.13 5.68 -4.76
C ASN A 30 -1.96 5.47 -3.48
N PRO A 31 -3.26 5.16 -3.60
CA PRO A 31 -4.07 4.74 -2.46
C PRO A 31 -3.56 3.43 -1.86
N THR A 32 -3.67 3.31 -0.54
CA THR A 32 -3.23 2.11 0.20
C THR A 32 -3.96 0.85 -0.28
N ALA A 33 -5.21 0.96 -0.73
CA ALA A 33 -5.98 -0.14 -1.32
C ALA A 33 -5.32 -0.72 -2.58
N ARG A 34 -4.83 0.13 -3.48
CA ARG A 34 -4.14 -0.32 -4.70
C ARG A 34 -2.82 -1.04 -4.38
N ILE A 35 -2.09 -0.49 -3.42
CA ILE A 35 -0.81 -1.07 -2.97
C ILE A 35 -1.04 -2.43 -2.31
N ALA A 36 -2.08 -2.54 -1.48
CA ALA A 36 -2.51 -3.78 -0.85
C ALA A 36 -2.86 -4.85 -1.89
N ALA A 37 -3.64 -4.50 -2.91
CA ALA A 37 -3.96 -5.39 -4.02
C ALA A 37 -2.72 -5.84 -4.81
N GLN A 38 -1.74 -4.93 -5.00
CA GLN A 38 -0.50 -5.24 -5.69
C GLN A 38 0.43 -6.14 -4.86
N LEU A 39 0.45 -5.97 -3.53
CA LEU A 39 1.24 -6.77 -2.59
C LEU A 39 0.54 -8.07 -2.16
N GLY A 40 -0.73 -8.28 -2.50
CA GLY A 40 -1.51 -9.42 -1.99
C GLY A 40 -1.68 -9.40 -0.45
N ARG A 41 -1.60 -8.22 0.16
CA ARG A 41 -1.73 -8.01 1.61
C ARG A 41 -3.00 -7.25 1.93
N SER A 42 -3.43 -7.31 3.19
CA SER A 42 -4.57 -6.52 3.65
C SER A 42 -4.22 -5.03 3.72
N THR A 43 -5.20 -4.16 3.47
CA THR A 43 -5.01 -2.71 3.58
C THR A 43 -4.56 -2.29 4.98
N ASP A 44 -5.06 -2.95 6.03
CA ASP A 44 -4.68 -2.72 7.41
C ASP A 44 -3.19 -3.04 7.67
N THR A 45 -2.69 -4.18 7.19
CA THR A 45 -1.27 -4.54 7.36
C THR A 45 -0.35 -3.60 6.60
N VAL A 46 -0.74 -3.18 5.39
CA VAL A 46 0.00 -2.18 4.62
C VAL A 46 0.00 -0.82 5.35
N LYS A 47 -1.14 -0.40 5.90
CA LYS A 47 -1.26 0.86 6.67
C LYS A 47 -0.38 0.80 7.92
N LYS A 48 -0.47 -0.26 8.73
CA LYS A 48 0.35 -0.47 9.92
C LYS A 48 1.84 -0.46 9.60
N LYS A 49 2.25 -1.16 8.53
CA LYS A 49 3.66 -1.16 8.09
C LYS A 49 4.11 0.23 7.63
N ALA A 50 3.30 0.93 6.84
CA ALA A 50 3.62 2.28 6.38
C ALA A 50 3.76 3.25 7.57
N SER A 51 2.84 3.20 8.54
CA SER A 51 2.93 3.99 9.77
C SER A 51 4.19 3.67 10.58
N ARG A 52 4.51 2.38 10.77
CA ARG A 52 5.73 1.95 11.48
C ARG A 52 7.03 2.37 10.78
N MET A 53 6.99 2.59 9.47
CA MET A 53 8.11 3.12 8.68
C MET A 53 8.07 4.65 8.50
N GLY A 54 7.10 5.35 9.09
CA GLY A 54 6.95 6.80 8.93
C GLY A 54 6.60 7.24 7.50
N LEU A 55 6.07 6.36 6.65
CA LEU A 55 5.72 6.71 5.28
C LEU A 55 4.50 7.62 5.24
N ARG A 56 4.64 8.74 4.52
CA ARG A 56 3.58 9.73 4.33
C ARG A 56 3.13 9.77 2.87
N LYS A 57 1.87 10.18 2.66
CA LYS A 57 1.37 10.50 1.33
C LYS A 57 2.03 11.79 0.84
N SER A 58 2.27 11.89 -0.47
CA SER A 58 2.82 13.11 -1.07
C SER A 58 1.82 14.26 -0.91
N LYS A 59 2.31 15.49 -0.71
CA LYS A 59 1.48 16.70 -0.73
C LYS A 59 0.62 16.78 -1.99
N LYS A 60 1.14 16.37 -3.15
CA LYS A 60 0.38 16.33 -4.41
C LYS A 60 -0.82 15.39 -4.31
N TYR A 61 -0.63 14.20 -3.75
CA TYR A 61 -1.71 13.23 -3.55
C TYR A 61 -2.73 13.70 -2.50
N MET A 62 -2.27 14.38 -1.44
CA MET A 62 -3.15 14.97 -0.43
C MET A 62 -4.02 16.10 -1.01
N LYS A 63 -3.44 16.96 -1.88
CA LYS A 63 -4.18 17.97 -2.64
C LYS A 63 -5.26 17.35 -3.54
N THR A 64 -4.95 16.26 -4.25
CA THR A 64 -5.96 15.57 -5.08
C THR A 64 -7.11 14.96 -4.29
N LEU A 65 -6.93 14.73 -2.98
CA LEU A 65 -7.96 14.22 -2.09
C LEU A 65 -8.72 15.34 -1.34
N GLY A 66 -8.43 16.62 -1.62
CA GLY A 66 -9.01 17.75 -0.90
C GLY A 66 -8.66 17.76 0.60
N ARG A 67 -7.59 17.07 1.00
CA ARG A 67 -7.11 16.99 2.38
C ARG A 67 -5.88 17.88 2.53
N THR A 68 -6.11 19.17 2.55
CA THR A 68 -5.12 20.22 2.86
C THR A 68 -5.84 21.37 3.51
#